data_AF-A0A8H4NTK0-F1
#
_entry.id   AF-A0A8H4NTK0-F1
#
_cell.length_a   1.000
_cell.length_b   1.000
_cell.length_c   1.000
_cell.angle_alpha   90.00
_cell.angle_beta   90.00
_cell.angle_gamma   90.00
#
_symmetry.space_group_name_H-M   'P 1'
#
loop_
_entity.id
_entity.type
_entity.pdbx_description
1 polymer ?
#
loop_
_entity_poly.entity_id
_entity_poly.type
_entity_poly.pdbx_seq_one_letter_code
_entity_poly.pdbx_strand_id
1 'polypeptide(L)'
;MQRATTLLLLAAAVDAHSIGVRDDCTDVHVFLAKGNNEPYPGRQGKLAKAICDGLKSCDYEDIKFENKLEDPFCDSVTEGVQNGIKQITAYNKRCPKSKLVVSGYSQGGQVVGDILGGGGGVFFQGCVEPNMKGLDPKSAPGSSIYAAMVFGDTRHTQNQPFNVLSGADKNGLFPRPAGQLSNLAAYGNVFRNYCVKTDPICAQGKDVETHLNYFDVFTDEVAEWVKEKVKAEEETTMAKTSTKASTKTKASTTSTEDATTTSEAKETTEKQTTAVSTTKNTAASATDEASSTAQTGTATSNSEATSDAAAPPSTDNAATSKSASLMGMVMGIAALLAF
;
A
#
# COMPACT_ATOMS: atom_id res chain seq x y z
N MET A 1 -0.02 20.25 81.83
CA MET A 1 -1.22 20.03 80.97
C MET A 1 -0.74 19.99 79.53
N GLN A 2 -0.95 18.91 78.78
CA GLN A 2 -0.72 18.90 77.32
C GLN A 2 -1.73 17.92 76.69
N ARG A 3 -2.56 18.39 75.75
CA ARG A 3 -3.41 17.51 74.92
C ARG A 3 -2.73 17.34 73.57
N ALA A 4 -2.24 16.13 73.27
CA ALA A 4 -1.85 15.78 71.92
C ALA A 4 -3.11 15.62 71.06
N THR A 5 -3.24 16.41 70.00
CA THR A 5 -4.39 16.35 69.07
C THR A 5 -3.93 15.63 67.80
N THR A 6 -4.25 14.35 67.70
CA THR A 6 -3.90 13.54 66.51
C THR A 6 -4.77 13.96 65.33
N LEU A 7 -4.18 14.69 64.37
CA LEU A 7 -4.89 15.14 63.17
C LEU A 7 -4.90 14.01 62.13
N LEU A 8 -6.05 13.36 61.95
CA LEU A 8 -6.20 12.24 61.02
C LEU A 8 -6.49 12.77 59.60
N LEU A 9 -5.47 12.88 58.75
CA LEU A 9 -5.68 13.21 57.34
C LEU A 9 -6.28 12.01 56.60
N LEU A 10 -7.55 12.13 56.21
CA LEU A 10 -8.12 11.25 55.18
C LEU A 10 -7.57 11.68 53.83
N ALA A 11 -6.63 10.91 53.28
CA ALA A 11 -6.24 11.04 51.88
C ALA A 11 -7.39 10.54 50.99
N ALA A 12 -8.16 11.46 50.42
CA ALA A 12 -9.12 11.11 49.38
C ALA A 12 -8.35 10.59 48.16
N ALA A 13 -8.58 9.34 47.78
CA ALA A 13 -8.07 8.79 46.54
C ALA A 13 -8.78 9.49 45.37
N VAL A 14 -8.09 10.44 44.74
CA VAL A 14 -8.59 11.09 43.53
C VAL A 14 -8.41 10.11 42.38
N ASP A 15 -9.51 9.44 42.02
CA ASP A 15 -9.59 8.59 40.84
C ASP A 15 -9.31 9.44 39.59
N ALA A 16 -8.09 9.35 39.06
CA ALA A 16 -7.59 10.18 37.96
C ALA A 16 -8.15 9.75 36.60
N HIS A 17 -9.48 9.69 36.50
CA HIS A 17 -10.21 9.59 35.24
C HIS A 17 -9.97 10.87 34.44
N SER A 18 -8.94 10.86 33.59
CA SER A 18 -8.61 11.97 32.69
C SER A 18 -9.68 12.09 31.60
N ILE A 19 -10.73 12.85 31.89
CA ILE A 19 -11.79 13.26 30.97
C ILE A 19 -11.50 14.72 30.61
N GLY A 20 -11.11 14.99 29.36
CA GLY A 20 -10.61 16.34 29.03
C GLY A 20 -10.36 16.73 27.58
N VAL A 21 -10.46 15.85 26.58
CA VAL A 21 -10.75 16.19 25.17
C VAL A 21 -11.43 15.00 24.49
N ARG A 22 -12.72 15.13 24.10
CA ARG A 22 -13.39 14.34 23.05
C ARG A 22 -14.65 15.10 22.60
N ASP A 23 -14.51 15.97 21.60
CA ASP A 23 -15.65 16.51 20.84
C ASP A 23 -15.56 16.16 19.34
N ASP A 24 -14.39 15.76 18.84
CA ASP A 24 -14.14 15.43 17.42
C ASP A 24 -13.48 14.05 17.17
N CYS A 25 -12.76 13.48 18.14
CA CYS A 25 -12.03 12.21 17.96
C CYS A 25 -12.95 10.99 17.73
N THR A 26 -12.98 10.47 16.50
CA THR A 26 -13.61 9.19 16.12
C THR A 26 -12.77 7.96 16.49
N ASP A 27 -13.37 6.77 16.46
CA ASP A 27 -12.64 5.52 16.73
C ASP A 27 -11.89 5.00 15.47
N VAL A 28 -12.36 5.36 14.26
CA VAL A 28 -11.67 5.15 12.96
C VAL A 28 -11.67 6.45 12.17
N HIS A 29 -10.52 6.89 11.65
CA HIS A 29 -10.41 8.14 10.88
C HIS A 29 -9.68 7.90 9.55
N VAL A 30 -10.27 8.36 8.44
CA VAL A 30 -9.78 8.10 7.07
C VAL A 30 -9.16 9.34 6.44
N PHE A 31 -7.91 9.24 5.99
CA PHE A 31 -7.22 10.29 5.22
C PHE A 31 -7.32 9.99 3.72
N LEU A 32 -7.72 10.99 2.91
CA LEU A 32 -7.85 10.84 1.45
C LEU A 32 -6.89 11.75 0.67
N ALA A 33 -6.00 11.18 -0.14
CA ALA A 33 -5.26 11.93 -1.17
C ALA A 33 -5.88 11.69 -2.56
N LYS A 34 -6.53 12.73 -3.10
CA LYS A 34 -7.29 12.69 -4.36
C LYS A 34 -6.43 12.50 -5.63
N GLY A 35 -7.08 12.13 -6.73
CA GLY A 35 -6.45 12.08 -8.04
C GLY A 35 -6.08 13.46 -8.58
N ASN A 36 -5.26 13.46 -9.64
CA ASN A 36 -4.87 14.67 -10.37
C ASN A 36 -6.12 15.45 -10.83
N ASN A 37 -6.15 16.77 -10.62
CA ASN A 37 -7.25 17.67 -11.00
C ASN A 37 -8.65 17.35 -10.40
N GLU A 38 -8.80 16.39 -9.49
CA GLU A 38 -10.09 16.12 -8.86
C GLU A 38 -10.50 17.27 -7.90
N PRO A 39 -11.81 17.56 -7.73
CA PRO A 39 -12.28 18.29 -6.55
C PRO A 39 -12.16 17.41 -5.29
N TYR A 40 -12.13 17.98 -4.10
CA TYR A 40 -12.27 17.19 -2.86
C TYR A 40 -13.71 16.65 -2.70
N PRO A 41 -13.92 15.40 -2.23
CA PRO A 41 -12.94 14.38 -1.79
C PRO A 41 -12.44 13.44 -2.92
N GLY A 42 -12.70 13.79 -4.18
CA GLY A 42 -12.41 12.96 -5.35
C GLY A 42 -13.30 11.72 -5.46
N ARG A 43 -13.03 10.85 -6.44
CA ARG A 43 -13.75 9.58 -6.63
C ARG A 43 -13.65 8.63 -5.41
N GLN A 44 -12.73 8.89 -4.47
CA GLN A 44 -12.57 8.16 -3.21
C GLN A 44 -13.63 8.44 -2.14
N GLY A 45 -14.43 9.52 -2.23
CA GLY A 45 -15.43 9.84 -1.20
C GLY A 45 -16.42 8.71 -0.91
N LYS A 46 -16.78 7.91 -1.93
CA LYS A 46 -17.60 6.70 -1.78
C LYS A 46 -16.90 5.55 -1.07
N LEU A 47 -15.58 5.40 -1.21
CA LEU A 47 -14.80 4.45 -0.43
C LEU A 47 -14.78 4.84 1.06
N ALA A 48 -14.53 6.11 1.39
CA ALA A 48 -14.62 6.59 2.78
C ALA A 48 -16.02 6.35 3.37
N LYS A 49 -17.10 6.65 2.62
CA LYS A 49 -18.47 6.32 3.04
C LYS A 49 -18.63 4.80 3.29
N ALA A 50 -18.18 3.95 2.37
CA ALA A 50 -18.32 2.49 2.50
C ALA A 50 -17.50 1.92 3.68
N ILE A 51 -16.32 2.49 3.97
CA ILE A 51 -15.51 2.16 5.15
C ILE A 51 -16.27 2.49 6.44
N CYS A 52 -16.83 3.70 6.54
CA CYS A 52 -17.61 4.11 7.72
C CYS A 52 -18.98 3.43 7.83
N ASP A 53 -19.51 2.84 6.75
CA ASP A 53 -20.80 2.17 6.74
C ASP A 53 -20.82 0.94 7.68
N GLY A 54 -21.66 1.03 8.72
CA GLY A 54 -21.74 0.03 9.80
C GLY A 54 -20.74 0.23 10.95
N LEU A 55 -19.91 1.27 10.94
CA LEU A 55 -19.04 1.63 12.07
C LEU A 55 -19.74 2.64 13.00
N LYS A 56 -19.50 2.51 14.32
CA LYS A 56 -20.15 3.35 15.34
C LYS A 56 -19.60 4.78 15.45
N SER A 57 -18.36 4.97 15.01
CA SER A 57 -17.61 6.22 15.14
C SER A 57 -16.54 6.25 14.05
N CYS A 58 -16.86 6.86 12.92
CA CYS A 58 -15.99 6.93 11.75
C CYS A 58 -16.25 8.20 10.94
N ASP A 59 -15.18 8.82 10.46
CA ASP A 59 -15.17 10.04 9.65
C ASP A 59 -13.96 10.06 8.70
N TYR A 60 -13.78 11.14 7.95
CA TYR A 60 -12.65 11.32 7.05
C TYR A 60 -12.21 12.79 6.95
N GLU A 61 -10.95 13.03 6.64
CA GLU A 61 -10.44 14.32 6.15
C GLU A 61 -9.60 14.13 4.88
N ASP A 62 -9.61 15.11 3.97
CA ASP A 62 -8.74 15.05 2.79
C ASP A 62 -7.37 15.63 3.10
N ILE A 63 -6.33 14.97 2.61
CA ILE A 63 -4.97 15.51 2.58
C ILE A 63 -4.96 16.74 1.67
N LYS A 64 -4.70 17.93 2.25
CA LYS A 64 -4.70 19.20 1.53
C LYS A 64 -3.42 19.46 0.71
N PHE A 65 -3.58 19.61 -0.59
CA PHE A 65 -2.56 20.02 -1.58
C PHE A 65 -3.22 20.52 -2.87
N GLU A 66 -2.60 21.49 -3.53
CA GLU A 66 -3.05 21.95 -4.85
C GLU A 66 -2.55 21.00 -5.96
N ASN A 67 -3.40 20.68 -6.95
CA ASN A 67 -3.06 19.73 -8.04
C ASN A 67 -3.88 19.91 -9.33
N LYS A 68 -4.18 21.16 -9.70
CA LYS A 68 -4.79 21.48 -11.00
C LYS A 68 -3.86 21.07 -12.14
N LEU A 69 -4.37 20.99 -13.37
CA LEU A 69 -3.59 20.57 -14.54
C LEU A 69 -2.39 21.49 -14.84
N GLU A 70 -2.45 22.75 -14.40
CA GLU A 70 -1.39 23.75 -14.48
C GLU A 70 -0.37 23.73 -13.32
N ASP A 71 -0.67 23.05 -12.21
CA ASP A 71 0.18 23.03 -11.01
C ASP A 71 1.38 22.05 -11.22
N PRO A 72 2.64 22.40 -10.86
CA PRO A 72 3.79 21.53 -11.10
C PRO A 72 3.68 20.21 -10.34
N PHE A 73 3.71 19.08 -11.06
CA PHE A 73 3.44 17.74 -10.49
C PHE A 73 4.29 17.41 -9.25
N CYS A 74 5.60 17.70 -9.29
CA CYS A 74 6.48 17.40 -8.16
C CYS A 74 6.23 18.31 -6.95
N ASP A 75 5.88 19.58 -7.15
CA ASP A 75 5.58 20.51 -6.06
C ASP A 75 4.25 20.11 -5.39
N SER A 76 3.26 19.75 -6.22
CA SER A 76 1.96 19.20 -5.82
C SER A 76 2.09 17.92 -4.96
N VAL A 77 2.88 16.94 -5.42
CA VAL A 77 3.18 15.73 -4.64
C VAL A 77 3.93 16.08 -3.35
N THR A 78 4.92 16.99 -3.42
CA THR A 78 5.71 17.41 -2.26
C THR A 78 4.84 18.05 -1.18
N GLU A 79 3.91 18.93 -1.58
CA GLU A 79 2.92 19.50 -0.67
C GLU A 79 2.03 18.40 -0.07
N GLY A 80 1.48 17.51 -0.91
CA GLY A 80 0.64 16.39 -0.47
C GLY A 80 1.31 15.50 0.58
N VAL A 81 2.58 15.13 0.38
CA VAL A 81 3.35 14.31 1.33
C VAL A 81 3.59 15.08 2.62
N GLN A 82 4.07 16.33 2.54
CA GLN A 82 4.34 17.13 3.73
C GLN A 82 3.07 17.41 4.54
N ASN A 83 1.98 17.81 3.89
CA ASN A 83 0.72 18.10 4.56
C ASN A 83 0.07 16.83 5.07
N GLY A 84 0.12 15.72 4.33
CA GLY A 84 -0.37 14.41 4.79
C GLY A 84 0.32 13.95 6.07
N ILE A 85 1.66 14.03 6.14
CA ILE A 85 2.41 13.75 7.37
C ILE A 85 2.00 14.68 8.52
N LYS A 86 1.81 15.99 8.27
CA LYS A 86 1.35 16.95 9.29
C LYS A 86 -0.05 16.58 9.83
N GLN A 87 -1.01 16.31 8.95
CA GLN A 87 -2.40 15.95 9.28
C GLN A 87 -2.47 14.63 10.07
N ILE A 88 -1.85 13.56 9.54
CA ILE A 88 -1.79 12.25 10.20
C ILE A 88 -1.14 12.34 11.59
N THR A 89 -0.05 13.11 11.73
CA THR A 89 0.60 13.33 13.03
C THR A 89 -0.26 14.16 13.99
N ALA A 90 -0.93 15.22 13.50
CA ALA A 90 -1.76 16.09 14.31
C ALA A 90 -3.04 15.40 14.80
N TYR A 91 -3.69 14.60 13.96
CA TYR A 91 -4.83 13.78 14.35
C TYR A 91 -4.41 12.70 15.35
N ASN A 92 -3.34 11.95 15.08
CA ASN A 92 -2.86 10.93 16.01
C ASN A 92 -2.48 11.48 17.39
N LYS A 93 -1.83 12.66 17.44
CA LYS A 93 -1.49 13.34 18.70
C LYS A 93 -2.73 13.79 19.48
N ARG A 94 -3.79 14.20 18.79
CA ARG A 94 -5.07 14.64 19.38
C ARG A 94 -5.93 13.45 19.82
N CYS A 95 -5.93 12.39 19.02
CA CYS A 95 -6.78 11.23 19.12
C CYS A 95 -5.95 9.92 19.14
N PRO A 96 -5.09 9.69 20.16
CA PRO A 96 -4.11 8.59 20.18
C PRO A 96 -4.70 7.18 20.38
N LYS A 97 -6.03 7.06 20.31
CA LYS A 97 -6.77 5.78 20.33
C LYS A 97 -7.45 5.47 18.99
N SER A 98 -7.46 6.41 18.06
CA SER A 98 -8.12 6.27 16.77
C SER A 98 -7.30 5.41 15.83
N LYS A 99 -7.99 4.51 15.12
CA LYS A 99 -7.40 3.64 14.12
C LYS A 99 -7.36 4.40 12.80
N LEU A 100 -6.16 4.70 12.31
CA LEU A 100 -5.98 5.54 11.14
C LEU A 100 -6.06 4.68 9.87
N VAL A 101 -6.73 5.20 8.84
CA VAL A 101 -6.81 4.61 7.50
C VAL A 101 -6.31 5.63 6.49
N VAL A 102 -5.42 5.26 5.56
CA VAL A 102 -4.82 6.22 4.61
C VAL A 102 -4.99 5.74 3.17
N SER A 103 -5.78 6.46 2.37
CA SER A 103 -6.12 6.11 0.98
C SER A 103 -5.59 7.14 -0.01
N GLY A 104 -4.98 6.68 -1.10
CA GLY A 104 -4.51 7.52 -2.20
C GLY A 104 -4.92 7.01 -3.58
N TYR A 105 -5.27 7.92 -4.50
CA TYR A 105 -5.62 7.57 -5.88
C TYR A 105 -4.74 8.30 -6.90
N SER A 106 -4.20 7.58 -7.89
CA SER A 106 -3.41 8.14 -8.99
C SER A 106 -2.19 8.92 -8.46
N GLN A 107 -2.09 10.22 -8.73
CA GLN A 107 -1.12 11.13 -8.08
C GLN A 107 -1.22 11.13 -6.54
N GLY A 108 -2.43 11.10 -5.99
CA GLY A 108 -2.64 10.90 -4.55
C GLY A 108 -2.20 9.51 -4.06
N GLY A 109 -2.18 8.52 -4.96
CA GLY A 109 -1.58 7.20 -4.72
C GLY A 109 -0.07 7.29 -4.55
N GLN A 110 0.60 8.10 -5.38
CA GLN A 110 1.99 8.47 -5.15
C GLN A 110 2.16 9.18 -3.81
N VAL A 111 1.37 10.22 -3.51
CA VAL A 111 1.42 10.96 -2.22
C VAL A 111 1.34 10.00 -1.02
N VAL A 112 0.36 9.09 -0.98
CA VAL A 112 0.21 8.16 0.16
C VAL A 112 1.33 7.11 0.20
N GLY A 113 1.75 6.59 -0.96
CA GLY A 113 2.91 5.70 -1.02
C GLY A 113 4.22 6.38 -0.59
N ASP A 114 4.34 7.70 -0.77
CA ASP A 114 5.51 8.50 -0.41
C ASP A 114 5.46 8.94 1.08
N ILE A 115 4.26 9.15 1.65
CA ILE A 115 4.04 9.29 3.10
C ILE A 115 4.48 8.04 3.87
N LEU A 116 4.24 6.85 3.32
CA LEU A 116 4.53 5.56 3.97
C LEU A 116 5.94 5.05 3.65
N GLY A 117 6.31 5.01 2.37
CA GLY A 117 7.58 4.48 1.88
C GLY A 117 8.73 5.49 1.91
N GLY A 118 8.43 6.78 2.01
CA GLY A 118 9.35 7.87 1.72
C GLY A 118 9.24 8.33 0.27
N GLY A 119 9.41 9.63 0.07
CA GLY A 119 9.38 10.29 -1.23
C GLY A 119 10.77 10.47 -1.85
N GLY A 120 10.80 11.23 -2.94
CA GLY A 120 11.97 11.65 -3.70
C GLY A 120 12.11 10.95 -5.04
N GLY A 121 12.55 11.67 -6.07
CA GLY A 121 12.77 11.13 -7.42
C GLY A 121 12.75 12.18 -8.53
N VAL A 122 12.77 11.71 -9.79
CA VAL A 122 12.62 12.55 -10.99
C VAL A 122 11.44 12.02 -11.81
N PHE A 123 10.51 12.89 -12.19
CA PHE A 123 9.20 12.52 -12.72
C PHE A 123 8.89 13.20 -14.07
N PHE A 124 7.62 13.49 -14.33
CA PHE A 124 7.14 14.15 -15.54
C PHE A 124 7.92 15.44 -15.84
N GLN A 125 8.27 15.64 -17.12
CA GLN A 125 9.08 16.75 -17.63
C GLN A 125 10.45 16.95 -16.93
N GLY A 126 10.94 15.96 -16.16
CA GLY A 126 12.18 16.09 -15.39
C GLY A 126 12.04 16.88 -14.09
N CYS A 127 10.82 17.13 -13.59
CA CYS A 127 10.65 17.73 -12.26
C CYS A 127 11.24 16.81 -11.18
N VAL A 128 11.73 17.42 -10.10
CA VAL A 128 12.42 16.71 -9.00
C VAL A 128 11.59 16.82 -7.72
N GLU A 129 11.25 15.67 -7.15
CA GLU A 129 10.68 15.57 -5.80
C GLU A 129 11.84 15.47 -4.79
N PRO A 130 11.87 16.26 -3.70
CA PRO A 130 12.90 16.15 -2.68
C PRO A 130 12.81 14.83 -1.91
N ASN A 131 13.95 14.29 -1.48
CA ASN A 131 13.97 13.09 -0.63
C ASN A 131 13.27 13.34 0.70
N MET A 132 12.21 12.58 0.99
CA MET A 132 11.42 12.68 2.22
C MET A 132 11.37 11.33 2.94
N LYS A 133 11.52 11.33 4.27
CA LYS A 133 11.43 10.09 5.06
C LYS A 133 9.96 9.70 5.25
N GLY A 134 9.62 8.45 4.93
CA GLY A 134 8.32 7.88 5.24
C GLY A 134 8.09 7.69 6.75
N LEU A 135 6.82 7.56 7.12
CA LEU A 135 6.39 7.20 8.47
C LEU A 135 6.89 5.79 8.84
N ASP A 136 7.39 5.63 10.07
CA ASP A 136 7.87 4.33 10.57
C ASP A 136 6.72 3.53 11.19
N PRO A 137 6.35 2.34 10.66
CA PRO A 137 5.24 1.53 11.17
C PRO A 137 5.42 1.04 12.62
N LYS A 138 6.61 1.21 13.22
CA LYS A 138 6.90 0.83 14.60
C LYS A 138 6.74 1.98 15.60
N SER A 139 6.38 3.19 15.15
CA SER A 139 6.22 4.37 16.01
C SER A 139 5.04 5.24 15.59
N ALA A 140 4.46 5.97 16.54
CA ALA A 140 3.38 6.91 16.26
C ALA A 140 3.84 8.04 15.31
N PRO A 141 3.07 8.41 14.27
CA PRO A 141 1.71 7.94 13.96
C PRO A 141 1.65 6.68 13.07
N GLY A 142 2.76 6.23 12.48
CA GLY A 142 2.80 5.08 11.56
C GLY A 142 2.28 3.77 12.18
N SER A 143 2.61 3.53 13.46
CA SER A 143 2.09 2.40 14.24
C SER A 143 0.61 2.52 14.66
N SER A 144 -0.09 3.55 14.20
CA SER A 144 -1.55 3.71 14.36
C SER A 144 -2.29 3.62 13.03
N ILE A 145 -1.60 3.28 11.93
CA ILE A 145 -2.20 3.03 10.62
C ILE A 145 -2.63 1.55 10.55
N TYR A 146 -3.94 1.30 10.60
CA TYR A 146 -4.51 -0.06 10.61
C TYR A 146 -4.80 -0.58 9.20
N ALA A 147 -5.03 0.33 8.25
CA ALA A 147 -5.12 0.02 6.83
C ALA A 147 -4.57 1.19 6.01
N ALA A 148 -3.84 0.88 4.94
CA ALA A 148 -3.43 1.86 3.95
C ALA A 148 -3.56 1.26 2.56
N MET A 149 -3.99 2.08 1.61
CA MET A 149 -4.24 1.65 0.24
C MET A 149 -3.86 2.74 -0.76
N VAL A 150 -3.32 2.31 -1.89
CA VAL A 150 -3.13 3.19 -3.05
C VAL A 150 -3.70 2.51 -4.30
N PHE A 151 -4.32 3.30 -5.18
CA PHE A 151 -4.99 2.84 -6.40
C PHE A 151 -4.39 3.53 -7.61
N GLY A 152 -3.99 2.78 -8.63
CA GLY A 152 -3.41 3.38 -9.83
C GLY A 152 -2.12 4.17 -9.56
N ASP A 153 -1.33 3.77 -8.56
CA ASP A 153 -0.09 4.46 -8.14
C ASP A 153 0.88 4.63 -9.33
N THR A 154 1.28 5.87 -9.63
CA THR A 154 2.29 6.19 -10.66
C THR A 154 3.62 5.48 -10.40
N ARG A 155 3.89 5.17 -9.13
CA ARG A 155 5.09 4.49 -8.62
C ARG A 155 4.87 3.00 -8.35
N HIS A 156 3.74 2.42 -8.78
CA HIS A 156 3.50 0.98 -8.67
C HIS A 156 4.69 0.19 -9.25
N THR A 157 5.12 -0.85 -8.55
CA THR A 157 6.34 -1.59 -8.87
C THR A 157 6.05 -3.08 -8.80
N GLN A 158 6.53 -3.85 -9.78
CA GLN A 158 6.16 -5.25 -9.95
C GLN A 158 6.56 -6.15 -8.77
N ASN A 159 5.76 -7.20 -8.57
CA ASN A 159 6.08 -8.36 -7.72
C ASN A 159 6.34 -8.03 -6.24
N GLN A 160 5.71 -6.98 -5.70
CA GLN A 160 5.79 -6.63 -4.28
C GLN A 160 4.71 -7.37 -3.46
N PRO A 161 4.97 -7.72 -2.19
CA PRO A 161 4.05 -8.52 -1.37
C PRO A 161 2.74 -7.79 -1.01
N PHE A 162 2.69 -6.48 -1.21
CA PHE A 162 1.52 -5.63 -1.01
C PHE A 162 0.71 -5.37 -2.30
N ASN A 163 1.14 -5.85 -3.46
CA ASN A 163 0.42 -5.61 -4.72
C ASN A 163 -0.85 -6.46 -4.80
N VAL A 164 -1.94 -5.87 -5.31
CA VAL A 164 -3.27 -6.49 -5.43
C VAL A 164 -3.85 -6.23 -6.82
N LEU A 165 -4.76 -7.11 -7.26
CA LEU A 165 -5.37 -7.16 -8.59
C LEU A 165 -4.39 -7.60 -9.71
N SER A 166 -4.90 -7.63 -10.95
CA SER A 166 -4.27 -8.29 -12.10
C SER A 166 -2.98 -7.65 -12.60
N GLY A 167 -2.69 -6.41 -12.19
CA GLY A 167 -1.50 -5.66 -12.53
C GLY A 167 -0.31 -5.87 -11.58
N ALA A 168 -0.43 -6.70 -10.54
CA ALA A 168 0.62 -6.93 -9.54
C ALA A 168 1.99 -7.35 -10.12
N ASP A 169 2.02 -7.93 -11.34
CA ASP A 169 3.22 -8.29 -12.10
C ASP A 169 3.76 -7.17 -13.01
N LYS A 170 3.32 -5.92 -12.85
CA LYS A 170 3.64 -4.78 -13.74
C LYS A 170 4.32 -3.62 -13.01
N ASN A 171 4.97 -2.76 -13.78
CA ASN A 171 5.56 -1.51 -13.32
C ASN A 171 4.70 -0.34 -13.81
N GLY A 172 4.49 0.66 -12.95
CA GLY A 172 3.93 1.95 -13.33
C GLY A 172 4.96 2.83 -14.05
N LEU A 173 4.63 4.10 -14.19
CA LEU A 173 5.46 5.09 -14.89
C LEU A 173 6.79 5.37 -14.17
N PHE A 174 6.82 5.36 -12.83
CA PHE A 174 8.01 5.73 -12.02
C PHE A 174 8.28 4.75 -10.86
N PRO A 175 8.70 3.49 -11.13
CA PRO A 175 8.89 2.47 -10.11
C PRO A 175 9.84 2.88 -8.97
N ARG A 176 9.55 2.41 -7.77
CA ARG A 176 10.20 2.84 -6.52
C ARG A 176 11.60 2.22 -6.36
N PRO A 177 12.59 2.96 -5.83
CA PRO A 177 13.87 2.39 -5.43
C PRO A 177 13.69 1.42 -4.25
N ALA A 178 14.59 0.44 -4.14
CA ALA A 178 14.50 -0.65 -3.17
C ALA A 178 14.34 -0.22 -1.70
N GLY A 179 14.88 0.94 -1.31
CA GLY A 179 14.69 1.51 0.03
C GLY A 179 13.23 1.86 0.33
N GLN A 180 12.53 2.51 -0.60
CA GLN A 180 11.10 2.82 -0.45
C GLN A 180 10.25 1.55 -0.46
N LEU A 181 10.59 0.57 -1.30
CA LEU A 181 9.90 -0.74 -1.33
C LEU A 181 10.04 -1.48 0.00
N SER A 182 11.23 -1.46 0.61
CA SER A 182 11.47 -2.02 1.95
C SER A 182 10.64 -1.33 3.03
N ASN A 183 10.54 0.00 2.98
CA ASN A 183 9.71 0.78 3.90
C ASN A 183 8.21 0.46 3.75
N LEU A 184 7.70 0.34 2.52
CA LEU A 184 6.32 -0.08 2.26
C LEU A 184 6.06 -1.54 2.71
N ALA A 185 7.00 -2.44 2.44
CA ALA A 185 6.92 -3.84 2.90
C ALA A 185 6.95 -3.97 4.43
N ALA A 186 7.52 -3.01 5.16
CA ALA A 186 7.51 -2.98 6.62
C ALA A 186 6.12 -2.73 7.24
N TYR A 187 5.14 -2.24 6.45
CA TYR A 187 3.72 -2.22 6.84
C TYR A 187 3.05 -3.61 6.68
N GLY A 188 3.73 -4.60 6.09
CA GLY A 188 3.27 -5.98 6.04
C GLY A 188 1.87 -6.13 5.45
N ASN A 189 0.92 -6.61 6.26
CA ASN A 189 -0.45 -6.88 5.82
C ASN A 189 -1.44 -5.72 6.08
N VAL A 190 -0.98 -4.52 6.46
CA VAL A 190 -1.84 -3.32 6.55
C VAL A 190 -1.79 -2.44 5.30
N PHE A 191 -0.78 -2.58 4.43
CA PHE A 191 -0.66 -1.82 3.18
C PHE A 191 -1.05 -2.66 1.96
N ARG A 192 -1.75 -2.05 0.99
CA ARG A 192 -2.06 -2.64 -0.32
C ARG A 192 -1.89 -1.63 -1.46
N ASN A 193 -1.28 -2.04 -2.57
CA ASN A 193 -1.17 -1.27 -3.81
C ASN A 193 -2.03 -1.95 -4.88
N TYR A 194 -3.18 -1.37 -5.21
CA TYR A 194 -4.18 -1.92 -6.12
C TYR A 194 -3.91 -1.43 -7.55
N CYS A 195 -3.67 -2.38 -8.46
CA CYS A 195 -3.36 -2.07 -9.85
C CYS A 195 -4.02 -3.06 -10.83
N VAL A 196 -4.84 -2.57 -11.77
CA VAL A 196 -5.41 -3.39 -12.85
C VAL A 196 -4.44 -3.48 -14.03
N LYS A 197 -4.27 -4.67 -14.62
CA LYS A 197 -3.26 -4.92 -15.68
C LYS A 197 -3.40 -4.07 -16.95
N THR A 198 -4.58 -3.47 -17.19
CA THR A 198 -4.84 -2.61 -18.36
C THR A 198 -4.69 -1.12 -18.07
N ASP A 199 -4.47 -0.73 -16.81
CA ASP A 199 -4.28 0.66 -16.36
C ASP A 199 -2.98 1.26 -16.96
N PRO A 200 -3.04 2.40 -17.68
CA PRO A 200 -1.88 3.03 -18.32
C PRO A 200 -0.89 3.68 -17.34
N ILE A 201 -1.29 3.96 -16.10
CA ILE A 201 -0.46 4.61 -15.07
C ILE A 201 0.30 3.59 -14.23
N CYS A 202 -0.38 2.61 -13.63
CA CYS A 202 0.25 1.66 -12.69
C CYS A 202 0.76 0.37 -13.35
N ALA A 203 0.26 0.04 -14.55
CA ALA A 203 0.62 -1.17 -15.28
C ALA A 203 1.21 -0.93 -16.68
N GLN A 204 1.26 0.33 -17.14
CA GLN A 204 1.60 0.70 -18.53
C GLN A 204 0.71 0.00 -19.57
N GLY A 205 -0.56 -0.20 -19.21
CA GLY A 205 -1.59 -0.69 -20.12
C GLY A 205 -2.08 0.37 -21.11
N LYS A 206 -3.32 0.23 -21.57
CA LYS A 206 -3.91 1.02 -22.67
C LYS A 206 -5.36 1.44 -22.42
N ASP A 207 -5.92 1.08 -21.28
CA ASP A 207 -7.33 1.23 -20.96
C ASP A 207 -7.48 2.30 -19.87
N VAL A 208 -7.91 3.49 -20.26
CA VAL A 208 -8.07 4.60 -19.31
C VAL A 208 -9.27 4.36 -18.37
N GLU A 209 -10.25 3.55 -18.78
CA GLU A 209 -11.44 3.30 -17.94
C GLU A 209 -11.05 2.56 -16.66
N THR A 210 -10.15 1.57 -16.73
CA THR A 210 -9.67 0.84 -15.54
C THR A 210 -8.75 1.66 -14.63
N HIS A 211 -8.26 2.82 -15.08
CA HIS A 211 -7.65 3.80 -14.18
C HIS A 211 -8.72 4.66 -13.48
N LEU A 212 -9.84 4.95 -14.14
CA LEU A 212 -10.89 5.85 -13.64
C LEU A 212 -11.93 5.14 -12.75
N ASN A 213 -12.18 3.84 -12.96
CA ASN A 213 -13.31 3.10 -12.38
C ASN A 213 -12.99 2.25 -11.12
N TYR A 214 -11.78 2.35 -10.53
CA TYR A 214 -11.40 1.58 -9.32
C TYR A 214 -12.47 1.59 -8.22
N PHE A 215 -13.05 2.77 -7.94
CA PHE A 215 -14.04 2.96 -6.88
C PHE A 215 -15.47 2.66 -7.32
N ASP A 216 -15.70 2.27 -8.57
CA ASP A 216 -16.97 1.73 -9.07
C ASP A 216 -16.96 0.20 -9.06
N VAL A 217 -15.77 -0.41 -9.19
CA VAL A 217 -15.59 -1.86 -9.23
C VAL A 217 -15.22 -2.47 -7.86
N PHE A 218 -14.35 -1.83 -7.07
CA PHE A 218 -13.72 -2.46 -5.89
C PHE A 218 -14.12 -1.87 -4.53
N THR A 219 -14.95 -0.81 -4.48
CA THR A 219 -15.22 -0.06 -3.23
C THR A 219 -15.72 -0.94 -2.09
N ASP A 220 -16.64 -1.87 -2.33
CA ASP A 220 -17.22 -2.70 -1.25
C ASP A 220 -16.22 -3.74 -0.72
N GLU A 221 -15.46 -4.41 -1.59
CA GLU A 221 -14.39 -5.36 -1.20
C GLU A 221 -13.30 -4.67 -0.37
N VAL A 222 -12.85 -3.50 -0.83
CA VAL A 222 -11.85 -2.69 -0.10
C VAL A 222 -12.41 -2.25 1.24
N ALA A 223 -13.66 -1.78 1.29
CA ALA A 223 -14.29 -1.33 2.53
C ALA A 223 -14.50 -2.47 3.54
N GLU A 224 -14.84 -3.67 3.08
CA GLU A 224 -14.90 -4.86 3.94
C GLU A 224 -13.52 -5.23 4.49
N TRP A 225 -12.47 -5.23 3.65
CA TRP A 225 -11.09 -5.44 4.10
C TRP A 225 -10.62 -4.41 5.13
N VAL A 226 -10.95 -3.13 4.96
CA VAL A 226 -10.66 -2.11 6.00
C VAL A 226 -11.43 -2.41 7.28
N LYS A 227 -12.71 -2.79 7.18
CA LYS A 227 -13.55 -3.14 8.32
C LYS A 227 -13.07 -4.41 9.04
N GLU A 228 -12.39 -5.34 8.37
CA GLU A 228 -11.63 -6.44 8.99
C GLU A 228 -10.43 -5.87 9.78
N LYS A 229 -9.57 -5.09 9.11
CA LYS A 229 -8.33 -4.54 9.69
C LYS A 229 -8.55 -3.74 10.96
N VAL A 230 -9.54 -2.85 10.98
CA VAL A 230 -9.83 -2.03 12.17
C VAL A 230 -10.52 -2.82 13.29
N LYS A 231 -11.06 -4.02 13.04
CA LYS A 231 -11.71 -4.85 14.09
C LYS A 231 -10.76 -5.84 14.76
N ALA A 232 -9.77 -6.38 14.03
CA ALA A 232 -8.95 -7.52 14.47
C ALA A 232 -8.23 -7.35 15.84
N GLU A 233 -7.95 -6.12 16.28
CA GLU A 233 -7.32 -5.88 17.59
C GLU A 233 -8.29 -5.80 18.78
N GLU A 234 -9.61 -5.63 18.55
CA GLU A 234 -10.60 -5.66 19.63
C GLU A 234 -10.71 -7.07 20.23
N GLU A 235 -10.70 -8.10 19.38
CA GLU A 235 -10.67 -9.49 19.85
C GLU A 235 -9.33 -9.86 20.48
N THR A 236 -8.21 -9.36 19.93
CA THR A 236 -6.86 -9.61 20.48
C THR A 236 -6.68 -9.01 21.87
N THR A 237 -7.32 -7.88 22.17
CA THR A 237 -7.33 -7.28 23.52
C THR A 237 -8.30 -7.96 24.46
N MET A 238 -9.50 -8.37 24.01
CA MET A 238 -10.42 -9.17 24.83
C MET A 238 -9.86 -10.56 25.20
N ALA A 239 -9.20 -11.25 24.27
CA ALA A 239 -8.58 -12.56 24.53
C ALA A 239 -7.47 -12.49 25.61
N LYS A 240 -6.66 -11.43 25.60
CA LYS A 240 -5.64 -11.15 26.63
C LYS A 240 -6.23 -10.78 28.00
N THR A 241 -7.44 -10.21 28.04
CA THR A 241 -8.15 -9.93 29.30
C THR A 241 -8.80 -11.20 29.86
N SER A 242 -9.44 -12.01 29.00
CA SER A 242 -10.09 -13.29 29.38
C SER A 242 -9.09 -14.30 29.99
N THR A 243 -7.93 -14.49 29.35
CA THR A 243 -6.88 -15.40 29.82
C THR A 243 -6.27 -15.04 31.17
N LYS A 244 -6.41 -13.78 31.65
CA LYS A 244 -5.87 -13.35 32.95
C LYS A 244 -6.83 -13.60 34.13
N ALA A 245 -8.09 -13.95 33.88
CA ALA A 245 -9.11 -14.12 34.92
C ALA A 245 -9.19 -15.54 35.52
N SER A 246 -8.64 -16.56 34.85
CA SER A 246 -8.89 -17.97 35.18
C SER A 246 -7.63 -18.76 35.56
N THR A 247 -7.03 -18.45 36.72
CA THR A 247 -6.01 -19.35 37.32
C THR A 247 -5.91 -19.21 38.85
N LYS A 248 -6.78 -19.90 39.60
CA LYS A 248 -6.55 -20.22 41.03
C LYS A 248 -7.41 -21.41 41.46
N THR A 249 -6.82 -22.35 42.20
CA THR A 249 -7.40 -23.67 42.58
C THR A 249 -7.58 -24.60 41.35
N LYS A 250 -7.32 -25.92 41.41
CA LYS A 250 -7.07 -26.85 42.53
C LYS A 250 -5.92 -27.81 42.18
N ALA A 251 -5.28 -28.42 43.19
CA ALA A 251 -4.16 -29.35 43.01
C ALA A 251 -4.57 -30.84 42.89
N SER A 252 -3.81 -31.56 42.05
CA SER A 252 -3.19 -32.89 42.24
C SER A 252 -3.98 -34.08 42.83
N THR A 253 -4.02 -35.17 42.05
CA THR A 253 -3.58 -36.52 42.49
C THR A 253 -3.15 -37.38 41.28
N THR A 254 -2.43 -38.50 41.53
CA THR A 254 -1.68 -39.29 40.52
C THR A 254 -2.06 -40.78 40.55
N SER A 255 -2.07 -41.44 39.37
CA SER A 255 -1.76 -42.88 39.15
C SER A 255 -1.83 -43.17 37.64
N THR A 256 -0.75 -43.54 36.92
CA THR A 256 0.02 -44.82 36.83
C THR A 256 -0.68 -45.95 36.05
N GLU A 257 -0.12 -46.21 34.86
CA GLU A 257 0.12 -47.52 34.18
C GLU A 257 -0.95 -48.63 34.19
N ASP A 258 -1.29 -49.14 33.00
CA ASP A 258 -0.74 -50.42 32.53
C ASP A 258 -0.72 -50.47 30.98
N ALA A 259 -0.07 -51.48 30.40
CA ALA A 259 0.00 -51.76 28.96
C ALA A 259 -0.43 -53.20 28.66
N THR A 260 -0.68 -53.55 27.37
CA THR A 260 -0.32 -54.84 26.73
C THR A 260 -0.87 -54.91 25.28
N THR A 261 -0.29 -55.80 24.49
CA THR A 261 -0.47 -56.13 23.05
C THR A 261 -1.92 -56.56 22.69
N THR A 262 -2.34 -56.70 21.41
CA THR A 262 -1.79 -57.64 20.41
C THR A 262 -2.26 -57.34 18.95
N SER A 263 -1.59 -57.99 17.99
CA SER A 263 -1.81 -58.03 16.53
C SER A 263 -3.24 -58.47 16.12
N GLU A 264 -3.72 -58.34 14.88
CA GLU A 264 -3.10 -58.70 13.58
C GLU A 264 -3.55 -57.82 12.39
N ALA A 265 -2.88 -58.00 11.25
CA ALA A 265 -3.25 -57.42 9.96
C ALA A 265 -3.73 -58.50 8.98
N LYS A 266 -4.63 -58.15 8.06
CA LYS A 266 -4.70 -58.85 6.77
C LYS A 266 -5.11 -57.97 5.59
N GLU A 267 -4.38 -58.19 4.51
CA GLU A 267 -4.45 -57.59 3.18
C GLU A 267 -5.40 -58.38 2.25
N THR A 268 -6.04 -57.69 1.28
CA THR A 268 -6.32 -58.11 -0.13
C THR A 268 -7.46 -57.26 -0.77
N THR A 269 -7.65 -57.13 -2.09
CA THR A 269 -6.74 -56.99 -3.26
C THR A 269 -7.56 -56.57 -4.51
N GLU A 270 -6.98 -55.67 -5.31
CA GLU A 270 -7.19 -55.33 -6.75
C GLU A 270 -8.44 -55.76 -7.57
N LYS A 271 -9.01 -54.78 -8.29
CA LYS A 271 -8.95 -54.64 -9.78
C LYS A 271 -9.57 -53.28 -10.17
N GLN A 272 -8.98 -52.38 -10.96
CA GLN A 272 -8.23 -52.45 -12.24
C GLN A 272 -9.05 -52.91 -13.45
N THR A 273 -9.24 -52.00 -14.41
CA THR A 273 -9.48 -52.31 -15.83
C THR A 273 -8.95 -51.15 -16.68
N THR A 274 -8.37 -51.42 -17.84
CA THR A 274 -7.67 -50.44 -18.70
C THR A 274 -7.91 -50.70 -20.18
N ALA A 275 -8.25 -49.67 -20.96
CA ALA A 275 -8.06 -49.57 -22.42
C ALA A 275 -8.47 -48.17 -22.94
N VAL A 276 -8.12 -47.72 -24.17
CA VAL A 276 -6.79 -47.32 -24.70
C VAL A 276 -6.97 -46.74 -26.12
N SER A 277 -6.30 -45.62 -26.43
CA SER A 277 -6.07 -45.08 -27.81
C SER A 277 -7.32 -44.58 -28.60
N THR A 278 -7.22 -43.88 -29.76
CA THR A 278 -6.10 -43.73 -30.72
C THR A 278 -6.11 -42.37 -31.49
N THR A 279 -4.94 -41.71 -31.54
CA THR A 279 -4.32 -40.84 -32.59
C THR A 279 -5.09 -39.96 -33.62
N LYS A 280 -4.46 -38.79 -33.87
CA LYS A 280 -4.20 -38.10 -35.16
C LYS A 280 -5.34 -37.45 -35.97
N ASN A 281 -5.11 -36.18 -36.35
CA ASN A 281 -4.88 -35.85 -37.77
C ASN A 281 -3.88 -34.66 -37.94
N THR A 282 -3.48 -34.31 -39.17
CA THR A 282 -2.39 -33.36 -39.47
C THR A 282 -2.66 -32.48 -40.70
N ALA A 283 -2.53 -31.16 -40.55
CA ALA A 283 -2.16 -30.16 -41.57
C ALA A 283 -1.78 -28.86 -40.81
N ALA A 284 -0.71 -28.09 -41.06
CA ALA A 284 0.12 -27.85 -42.24
C ALA A 284 -0.49 -26.90 -43.30
N SER A 285 -0.12 -25.62 -43.23
CA SER A 285 0.22 -24.82 -44.41
C SER A 285 1.16 -23.67 -44.00
N ALA A 286 2.08 -23.31 -44.89
CA ALA A 286 3.00 -22.18 -44.73
C ALA A 286 3.21 -21.49 -46.09
N THR A 287 3.34 -20.17 -46.05
CA THR A 287 3.83 -19.26 -47.10
C THR A 287 4.05 -17.93 -46.36
N ASP A 288 5.25 -17.39 -46.25
CA ASP A 288 6.10 -16.83 -47.32
C ASP A 288 5.42 -15.67 -48.06
N GLU A 289 5.79 -14.44 -47.67
CA GLU A 289 6.63 -13.65 -48.56
C GLU A 289 7.63 -12.82 -47.75
N ALA A 290 8.82 -12.64 -48.33
CA ALA A 290 9.79 -11.65 -47.90
C ALA A 290 10.21 -10.86 -49.14
N SER A 291 10.25 -9.53 -49.02
CA SER A 291 10.89 -8.69 -50.04
C SER A 291 11.64 -7.55 -49.38
N SER A 292 12.81 -7.24 -49.93
CA SER A 292 13.74 -6.25 -49.41
C SER A 292 13.93 -5.13 -50.42
N THR A 293 14.32 -3.94 -49.94
CA THR A 293 15.10 -3.01 -50.76
C THR A 293 16.01 -2.21 -49.85
N ALA A 294 17.25 -1.98 -50.30
CA ALA A 294 18.24 -1.21 -49.56
C ALA A 294 18.99 -0.25 -50.51
N GLN A 295 19.18 0.99 -50.06
CA GLN A 295 20.18 1.96 -50.55
C GLN A 295 20.67 2.72 -49.30
N THR A 296 21.94 2.78 -48.88
CA THR A 296 23.25 3.10 -49.52
C THR A 296 23.50 4.60 -49.72
N GLY A 297 24.73 5.05 -49.36
CA GLY A 297 25.11 6.47 -49.20
C GLY A 297 25.49 6.79 -47.73
N THR A 298 26.67 6.48 -47.17
CA THR A 298 28.09 6.51 -47.63
C THR A 298 28.84 7.81 -47.28
N ALA A 299 29.48 7.80 -46.08
CA ALA A 299 30.77 8.42 -45.73
C ALA A 299 30.85 9.97 -45.60
N THR A 300 31.88 10.61 -45.01
CA THR A 300 33.24 10.14 -44.56
C THR A 300 33.82 11.02 -43.43
N SER A 301 34.79 10.49 -42.64
CA SER A 301 35.91 11.21 -41.93
C SER A 301 35.58 12.21 -40.78
N ASN A 302 36.41 12.43 -39.74
CA ASN A 302 37.75 11.90 -39.37
C ASN A 302 38.06 11.99 -37.85
N SER A 303 39.12 11.29 -37.40
CA SER A 303 40.18 11.59 -36.38
C SER A 303 40.03 12.67 -35.28
N GLU A 304 40.65 12.61 -34.08
CA GLU A 304 41.46 11.60 -33.34
C GLU A 304 41.56 11.98 -31.83
N ALA A 305 42.23 11.17 -30.98
CA ALA A 305 42.35 11.32 -29.50
C ALA A 305 43.39 12.38 -29.04
N THR A 306 43.63 12.75 -27.77
CA THR A 306 43.52 12.12 -26.41
C THR A 306 42.93 13.13 -25.36
N SER A 307 43.03 13.09 -24.01
CA SER A 307 43.86 12.36 -23.00
C SER A 307 43.26 12.26 -21.58
N ASP A 308 44.00 11.56 -20.70
CA ASP A 308 43.97 11.50 -19.22
C ASP A 308 44.03 12.85 -18.46
N ALA A 309 43.71 12.97 -17.15
CA ALA A 309 43.04 12.05 -16.19
C ALA A 309 42.64 12.75 -14.86
N ALA A 310 41.64 12.21 -14.16
CA ALA A 310 41.43 12.33 -12.70
C ALA A 310 40.49 11.18 -12.19
N ALA A 311 40.54 10.86 -10.89
CA ALA A 311 39.96 9.63 -10.30
C ALA A 311 38.74 9.89 -9.36
N PRO A 312 38.08 8.86 -8.76
CA PRO A 312 36.61 8.75 -8.72
C PRO A 312 35.93 9.21 -7.41
N PRO A 313 34.58 9.11 -7.33
CA PRO A 313 34.03 7.96 -6.59
C PRO A 313 32.75 7.30 -7.18
N SER A 314 32.53 6.05 -6.77
CA SER A 314 31.23 5.33 -6.66
C SER A 314 30.16 5.51 -7.76
N THR A 315 30.10 4.57 -8.70
CA THR A 315 28.92 4.32 -9.54
C THR A 315 27.99 3.29 -8.91
N ASP A 316 26.69 3.56 -8.84
CA ASP A 316 25.69 2.51 -8.64
C ASP A 316 24.41 2.81 -9.45
N ASN A 317 24.05 1.87 -10.33
CA ASN A 317 22.74 1.71 -10.98
C ASN A 317 22.05 2.94 -11.63
N ALA A 318 22.67 3.53 -12.66
CA ALA A 318 21.93 4.26 -13.70
C ALA A 318 21.24 3.28 -14.66
N ALA A 319 19.98 2.92 -14.39
CA ALA A 319 19.19 2.07 -15.28
C ALA A 319 18.80 2.83 -16.57
N THR A 320 19.34 2.39 -17.72
CA THR A 320 19.13 3.07 -19.01
C THR A 320 17.72 2.84 -19.57
N SER A 321 16.85 3.83 -19.37
CA SER A 321 15.56 3.87 -20.07
C SER A 321 15.78 4.08 -21.58
N LYS A 322 15.19 3.19 -22.41
CA LYS A 322 15.18 3.39 -23.85
C LYS A 322 14.20 4.52 -24.20
N SER A 323 14.72 5.59 -24.80
CA SER A 323 13.90 6.70 -25.29
C SER A 323 13.08 6.28 -26.52
N ALA A 324 11.93 5.66 -26.26
CA ALA A 324 10.77 5.73 -27.14
C ALA A 324 9.89 6.89 -26.66
N SER A 325 9.23 7.62 -27.57
CA SER A 325 8.68 8.97 -27.29
C SER A 325 7.59 9.02 -26.21
N LEU A 326 8.04 9.14 -24.95
CA LEU A 326 7.20 9.32 -23.76
C LEU A 326 6.32 10.58 -23.87
N MET A 327 6.81 11.59 -24.61
CA MET A 327 6.15 12.85 -24.91
C MET A 327 4.71 12.67 -25.44
N GLY A 328 4.51 11.73 -26.37
CA GLY A 328 3.20 11.50 -27.01
C GLY A 328 2.18 10.82 -26.10
N MET A 329 2.63 9.90 -25.25
CA MET A 329 1.74 9.14 -24.36
C MET A 329 1.38 9.96 -23.10
N VAL A 330 2.33 10.74 -22.57
CA VAL A 330 2.09 11.62 -21.40
C VAL A 330 1.12 12.76 -21.73
N MET A 331 1.27 13.43 -22.89
CA MET A 331 0.31 14.46 -23.29
C MET A 331 -1.11 13.91 -23.51
N GLY A 332 -1.23 12.72 -24.10
CA GLY A 332 -2.53 12.06 -24.29
C GLY A 332 -3.20 11.68 -22.96
N ILE A 333 -2.46 11.06 -22.05
CA ILE A 333 -3.02 10.60 -20.76
C ILE A 333 -3.35 11.79 -19.84
N ALA A 334 -2.50 12.82 -19.77
CA ALA A 334 -2.81 14.02 -18.98
C ALA A 334 -4.08 14.74 -19.47
N ALA A 335 -4.33 14.73 -20.79
CA ALA A 335 -5.55 15.28 -21.37
C ALA A 335 -6.79 14.38 -21.19
N LEU A 336 -6.64 13.05 -21.13
CA LEU A 336 -7.76 12.14 -20.86
C LEU A 336 -8.14 12.04 -19.37
N LEU A 337 -7.20 12.26 -18.45
CA LEU A 337 -7.45 12.31 -17.01
C LEU A 337 -7.97 13.68 -16.51
N ALA A 338 -8.33 14.58 -17.43
CA ALA A 338 -8.90 15.90 -17.14
C ALA A 338 -10.44 15.92 -16.98
N PHE A 339 -11.10 14.75 -17.08
CA PHE A 339 -12.56 14.60 -17.16
C PHE A 339 -13.12 13.58 -16.14
#